data_AF-A0A2G4SPA9-F1
#
_entry.id   AF-A0A2G4SPA9-F1
#
_cell.length_a   1.000
_cell.length_b   1.000
_cell.length_c   1.000
_cell.angle_alpha   90.00
_cell.angle_beta   90.00
_cell.angle_gamma   90.00
#
_symmetry.space_group_name_H-M   'P 1'
#
loop_
_entity.id
_entity.type
_entity.pdbx_description
1 polymer ?
#
loop_
_entity_poly.entity_id
_entity_poly.type
_entity_poly.pdbx_seq_one_letter_code
_entity_poly.pdbx_strand_id
1 'polypeptide(L)' 'RPRITTSLWDDEGTVCYQVDVRGICVARRQDNDMINGTKLLNVTGMSRGKRDGILKNEKGRVVVKVGAMHL' A
#
# COMPACT_ATOMS: atom_id res chain seq x y z
N ARG A 1 -1.52 -5.36 20.72
CA ARG A 1 -2.01 -4.23 19.90
C ARG A 1 -1.07 -4.08 18.71
N PRO A 2 -1.56 -3.95 17.47
CA PRO A 2 -0.70 -3.67 16.32
C PRO A 2 0.03 -2.33 16.52
N ARG A 3 1.31 -2.28 16.16
CA ARG A 3 2.09 -1.04 16.18
C ARG A 3 1.74 -0.28 14.89
N ILE A 4 1.34 0.98 15.05
CA ILE A 4 1.06 1.89 13.93
C ILE A 4 2.24 2.86 13.84
N THR A 5 2.83 2.98 12.66
CA THR A 5 3.87 3.95 12.33
C THR A 5 3.28 5.01 11.39
N THR A 6 3.81 6.23 11.44
CA THR A 6 3.38 7.33 10.58
C THR A 6 4.59 7.87 9.83
N SER A 7 4.47 8.10 8.52
CA SER A 7 5.52 8.71 7.69
C SER A 7 4.93 9.79 6.79
N LEU A 8 5.72 10.83 6.51
CA LEU A 8 5.38 11.77 5.43
C LEU A 8 5.74 11.13 4.09
N TRP A 9 4.84 11.22 3.11
CA TRP A 9 5.14 10.92 1.71
C TRP A 9 5.29 12.24 0.96
N ASP A 10 6.54 12.69 0.85
CA ASP A 10 6.88 14.02 0.31
C ASP A 10 6.37 14.22 -1.13
N ASP A 11 6.49 13.21 -2.00
CA ASP A 11 6.08 13.32 -3.41
C ASP A 11 4.59 13.64 -3.57
N GLU A 12 3.75 13.15 -2.64
CA GLU A 12 2.30 13.34 -2.65
C GLU A 12 1.83 14.34 -1.60
N GLY A 13 2.75 14.93 -0.82
CA GLY A 13 2.44 15.91 0.22
C GLY A 13 1.46 15.41 1.28
N THR A 14 1.45 14.11 1.57
CA THR A 14 0.46 13.48 2.47
C THR A 14 1.11 12.57 3.50
N VAL A 15 0.45 12.41 4.65
CA VAL A 15 0.87 11.48 5.69
C VAL A 15 0.37 10.07 5.38
N CYS A 16 1.19 9.06 5.63
CA CYS A 16 0.83 7.64 5.53
C CYS A 16 0.84 6.98 6.91
N TYR A 17 -0.20 6.21 7.21
CA TYR A 17 -0.27 5.32 8.36
C TYR A 17 0.09 3.90 7.95
N GLN A 18 0.94 3.25 8.74
CA GLN A 18 1.61 2.01 8.38
C GLN A 18 1.46 0.95 9.46
N VAL A 19 1.29 -0.30 9.04
CA VAL A 19 1.30 -1.46 9.94
C VAL A 19 2.11 -2.59 9.30
N ASP A 20 3.02 -3.17 10.07
CA ASP A 20 3.74 -4.38 9.71
C ASP A 20 2.91 -5.63 10.03
N VAL A 21 2.66 -6.45 9.03
CA VAL A 21 1.96 -7.73 9.15
C VAL A 21 2.66 -8.78 8.31
N ARG A 22 3.04 -9.90 8.93
CA ARG A 22 3.75 -11.02 8.26
C ARG A 22 4.99 -10.57 7.48
N GLY A 23 5.75 -9.61 8.03
CA GLY A 23 6.95 -9.06 7.39
C GLY A 23 6.67 -8.12 6.21
N ILE A 24 5.44 -7.66 6.04
CA ILE A 24 5.02 -6.74 4.97
C ILE A 24 4.45 -5.48 5.61
N CYS A 25 5.02 -4.34 5.28
CA CYS A 25 4.48 -3.04 5.66
C CYS A 25 3.33 -2.65 4.72
N VAL A 26 2.13 -2.46 5.27
CA VAL A 26 0.95 -1.97 4.54
C VAL A 26 0.70 -0.53 4.95
N ALA A 27 0.54 0.34 3.96
CA ALA A 27 0.33 1.78 4.15
C ALA A 27 -1.04 2.23 3.65
N ARG A 28 -1.65 3.18 4.37
CA ARG A 28 -2.82 3.97 3.96
C ARG A 28 -2.50 5.45 4.03
N ARG A 29 -2.80 6.22 2.99
CA ARG A 29 -2.63 7.69 3.01
C ARG A 29 -3.78 8.37 3.77
N GLN A 30 -3.47 9.49 4.41
CA GLN A 30 -4.36 10.20 5.35
C GLN A 30 -5.45 11.02 4.66
N ASP A 31 -5.15 11.55 3.48
CA ASP A 31 -5.95 12.55 2.77
C ASP A 31 -7.13 11.97 1.98
N ASN A 32 -7.02 10.73 1.48
CA ASN A 32 -8.08 10.10 0.68
C ASN A 32 -8.31 8.61 1.00
N ASP A 33 -7.72 8.11 2.09
CA ASP A 33 -7.85 6.74 2.58
C ASP A 33 -7.42 5.62 1.62
N MET A 34 -6.77 5.92 0.49
CA MET A 34 -6.24 4.89 -0.39
C MET A 34 -5.17 4.05 0.29
N ILE A 35 -5.13 2.76 -0.04
CA ILE A 35 -4.20 1.77 0.49
C ILE A 35 -3.23 1.35 -0.61
N ASN A 36 -1.98 1.06 -0.25
CA ASN A 36 -1.04 0.39 -1.15
C ASN A 36 -1.51 -1.05 -1.44
N GLY A 37 -2.28 -1.22 -2.51
CA GLY A 37 -2.89 -2.49 -2.89
C GLY A 37 -1.87 -3.61 -3.16
N THR A 38 -0.68 -3.27 -3.66
CA THR A 38 0.40 -4.24 -3.87
C THR A 38 0.85 -4.86 -2.54
N LYS A 39 1.10 -4.02 -1.53
CA LYS A 39 1.51 -4.48 -0.20
C LYS A 39 0.41 -5.25 0.50
N LEU A 40 -0.84 -4.77 0.43
CA LEU A 40 -2.00 -5.45 1.02
C LEU A 40 -2.15 -6.88 0.47
N LEU A 41 -2.09 -7.07 -0.85
CA LEU A 41 -2.26 -8.39 -1.44
C LEU A 41 -1.08 -9.33 -1.19
N ASN A 42 0.15 -8.80 -1.05
CA ASN A 42 1.30 -9.63 -0.67
C ASN A 42 1.11 -10.30 0.70
N VAL A 43 0.35 -9.70 1.63
CA VAL A 43 0.07 -10.29 2.97
C VAL A 43 -0.58 -11.67 2.90
N THR A 44 -1.29 -11.93 1.80
CA THR A 44 -1.98 -13.21 1.55
C THR A 44 -1.03 -14.35 1.15
N GLY A 45 0.20 -14.04 0.73
CA GLY A 45 1.13 -15.03 0.16
C GLY A 45 0.78 -15.50 -1.26
N MET A 46 -0.13 -14.81 -1.97
CA MET A 46 -0.48 -15.17 -3.35
C MET A 46 0.67 -14.95 -4.34
N SER A 47 0.61 -15.63 -5.49
CA SER A 47 1.59 -15.44 -6.57
C SER A 47 1.50 -14.03 -7.19
N ARG A 48 2.62 -13.56 -7.73
CA ARG A 48 2.71 -12.28 -8.45
C ARG A 48 1.66 -12.16 -9.56
N GLY A 49 1.49 -13.20 -10.38
CA GLY A 49 0.53 -13.18 -11.49
C GLY A 49 -0.92 -13.00 -11.02
N LYS A 50 -1.30 -13.67 -9.93
CA LYS A 50 -2.64 -13.52 -9.33
C LYS A 50 -2.86 -12.12 -8.78
N ARG A 51 -1.88 -11.60 -8.04
CA ARG A 51 -1.90 -10.22 -7.51
C ARG A 51 -2.04 -9.19 -8.63
N ASP A 52 -1.20 -9.27 -9.65
CA ASP A 52 -1.18 -8.32 -10.76
C ASP A 52 -2.50 -8.41 -11.56
N GLY A 53 -3.08 -9.61 -11.68
CA GLY A 53 -4.42 -9.82 -12.24
C GLY A 53 -5.53 -9.12 -11.44
N ILE A 54 -5.53 -9.22 -10.11
CA ILE A 54 -6.49 -8.52 -9.25
C ILE A 54 -6.32 -7.00 -9.38
N LEU A 55 -5.09 -6.51 -9.20
CA LEU A 55 -4.80 -5.07 -9.28
C LEU A 55 -5.11 -4.49 -10.66
N LYS A 56 -5.02 -5.25 -11.75
CA LYS A 56 -5.37 -4.78 -13.10
C LYS A 56 -6.86 -4.49 -13.25
N ASN A 57 -7.70 -5.23 -12.54
CA ASN A 57 -9.16 -5.18 -12.65
C ASN A 57 -9.82 -4.34 -11.53
N GLU A 58 -9.05 -3.84 -10.57
CA GLU A 58 -9.57 -2.98 -9.51
C GLU A 58 -10.04 -1.62 -10.07
N LYS A 59 -11.28 -1.24 -9.76
CA LYS A 59 -11.90 -0.02 -10.27
C LYS A 59 -11.34 1.19 -9.52
N GLY A 60 -11.06 2.28 -10.22
CA GLY A 60 -10.53 3.50 -9.60
C GLY A 60 -9.11 3.34 -9.04
N ARG A 61 -8.38 2.29 -9.42
CA ARG A 61 -6.98 2.12 -9.03
C ARG A 61 -6.14 3.30 -9.50
N VAL A 62 -5.25 3.76 -8.63
CA VAL A 62 -4.19 4.72 -8.98
C VAL A 62 -2.87 3.98 -9.02
N VAL A 63 -2.11 4.15 -10.11
CA VAL A 63 -0.81 3.51 -10.28
C VAL A 63 0.28 4.53 -10.02
N VAL A 64 1.01 4.32 -8.93
CA VAL A 64 2.16 5.12 -8.54
C VAL A 64 3.40 4.38 -9.05
N LYS A 65 4.10 4.94 -10.05
CA LYS A 65 5.24 4.28 -10.71
C LYS A 65 6.56 4.46 -9.97
N VAL A 66 6.70 5.58 -9.26
CA VAL A 66 7.90 6.01 -8.54
C VAL A 66 7.44 6.71 -7.27
N GLY A 67 8.19 6.61 -6.19
CA GLY A 67 7.88 7.30 -4.93
C GLY A 67 7.31 6.38 -3.85
N ALA A 68 7.46 6.83 -2.61
CA ALA A 68 7.29 6.00 -1.44
C ALA A 68 5.98 6.28 -0.67
N MET A 69 4.84 5.79 -1.19
CA MET A 69 3.83 5.18 -0.29
C MET A 69 4.39 3.90 0.39
N HIS A 70 5.59 3.58 -0.10
CA HIS A 70 6.82 2.96 0.35
C HIS A 70 7.03 1.49 -0.02
N LEU A 71 8.13 1.34 -0.77
CA LEU A 71 8.97 0.16 -0.91
C LEU A 71 9.04 -0.66 0.38
#